data_AF-A0A0D0F5N7-F1
#
_entry.id   AF-A0A0D0F5N7-F1
#
_cell.length_a   1.000
_cell.length_b   1.000
_cell.length_c   1.000
_cell.angle_alpha   90.00
_cell.angle_beta   90.00
_cell.angle_gamma   90.00
#
_symmetry.space_group_name_H-M   'P 1'
#
loop_
_entity.id
_entity.type
_entity.pdbx_description
1 polymer ?
#
loop_
_entity_poly.entity_id
_entity_poly.type
_entity_poly.pdbx_seq_one_letter_code
_entity_poly.pdbx_strand_id
1 'polypeptide(L)'
;MPPLSLFNWSLKETLGRTNDSVSRAKIIVFYFVFLMNFLKVGILLPSYLRNHQVNGIIQCIIATVITTIILKILLSRPQYLSRLIHFALLSSVIFSWINLLIYHRNLNLIVIQDLFMICMWSFYGLSGWWGLVYSAAAAIPVIARVLFNQSADLGLVMTQTSLESTSLIILLNFIIIFLGHYYYRNILYEVIEAKEKLNEELKKSNAAKTLFFFNCIP
;
A
#
# COMPACT_ATOMS: atom_id res chain seq x y z
N MET A 1 -7.14 -22.73 -1.01
CA MET A 1 -6.60 -23.16 0.30
C MET A 1 -7.74 -23.09 1.31
N PRO A 2 -7.87 -24.02 2.28
CA PRO A 2 -8.91 -23.93 3.30
C PRO A 2 -8.69 -22.66 4.16
N PRO A 3 -9.75 -21.90 4.47
CA PRO A 3 -9.63 -20.65 5.20
C PRO A 3 -9.10 -20.88 6.63
N LEU A 4 -8.25 -19.98 7.14
CA LEU A 4 -7.91 -19.96 8.56
C LEU A 4 -9.16 -19.60 9.38
N SER A 5 -9.12 -19.93 10.68
CA SER A 5 -10.13 -19.44 11.61
C SER A 5 -10.28 -17.92 11.45
N LEU A 6 -11.52 -17.45 11.39
CA LEU A 6 -11.82 -16.03 11.34
C LEU A 6 -11.19 -15.27 12.51
N PHE A 7 -10.87 -15.95 13.62
CA PHE A 7 -10.24 -15.33 14.77
C PHE A 7 -8.70 -15.27 14.72
N ASN A 8 -8.06 -15.75 13.65
CA ASN A 8 -6.61 -15.65 13.54
C ASN A 8 -6.16 -14.18 13.49
N TRP A 9 -5.22 -13.83 14.37
CA TRP A 9 -4.51 -12.55 14.42
C TRP A 9 -2.98 -12.75 14.32
N SER A 10 -2.52 -13.99 14.13
CA SER A 10 -1.11 -14.34 14.09
C SER A 10 -0.56 -14.23 12.66
N LEU A 11 0.36 -13.28 12.46
CA LEU A 11 1.15 -13.19 11.24
C LEU A 11 1.96 -14.48 11.01
N LYS A 12 2.56 -15.06 12.07
CA LYS A 12 3.37 -16.28 11.99
C LYS A 12 2.58 -17.45 11.40
N GLU A 13 1.33 -17.64 11.84
CA GLU A 13 0.47 -18.71 11.31
C GLU A 13 0.08 -18.47 9.85
N THR A 14 -0.18 -17.22 9.49
CA THR A 14 -0.52 -16.81 8.11
C THR A 14 0.65 -17.09 7.15
N LEU A 15 1.87 -16.71 7.56
CA LEU A 15 3.08 -16.91 6.76
C LEU A 15 3.47 -18.39 6.65
N GLY A 16 3.26 -19.18 7.71
CA GLY A 16 3.57 -20.62 7.72
C GLY A 16 2.73 -21.45 6.73
N ARG A 17 1.61 -20.92 6.25
CA ARG A 17 0.74 -21.57 5.24
C ARG A 17 0.90 -21.00 3.83
N THR A 18 1.73 -19.97 3.65
CA THR A 18 1.94 -19.34 2.35
C THR A 18 3.19 -19.95 1.71
N ASN A 19 2.99 -20.83 0.72
CA ASN A 19 4.09 -21.56 0.06
C ASN A 19 4.91 -20.68 -0.89
N ASP A 20 4.30 -19.63 -1.44
CA ASP A 20 4.96 -18.71 -2.38
C ASP A 20 5.73 -17.63 -1.61
N SER A 21 7.05 -17.56 -1.82
CA SER A 21 7.94 -16.58 -1.18
C SER A 21 7.53 -15.14 -1.48
N VAL A 22 7.12 -14.88 -2.72
CA VAL A 22 6.73 -13.54 -3.20
C VAL A 22 5.46 -13.07 -2.49
N SER A 23 4.43 -13.92 -2.43
CA SER A 23 3.18 -13.63 -1.72
C SER A 23 3.43 -13.44 -0.22
N ARG A 24 4.29 -14.26 0.37
CA ARG A 24 4.68 -14.16 1.78
C ARG A 24 5.33 -12.81 2.07
N ALA A 25 6.27 -12.38 1.24
CA ALA A 25 6.92 -11.08 1.39
C ALA A 25 5.92 -9.93 1.23
N LYS A 26 5.02 -9.97 0.23
CA LYS A 26 3.95 -8.96 0.09
C LYS A 26 3.06 -8.87 1.33
N ILE A 27 2.64 -10.00 1.91
CA ILE A 27 1.84 -10.00 3.14
C ILE A 27 2.56 -9.28 4.28
N ILE A 28 3.85 -9.52 4.47
CA ILE A 28 4.66 -8.87 5.50
C ILE A 28 4.67 -7.35 5.30
N VAL A 29 4.93 -6.90 4.08
CA VAL A 29 4.97 -5.45 3.75
C VAL A 29 3.64 -4.80 4.05
N PHE A 30 2.55 -5.33 3.47
CA PHE A 30 1.22 -4.75 3.65
C PHE A 30 0.80 -4.78 5.12
N TYR A 31 1.11 -5.85 5.86
CA TYR A 31 0.87 -5.93 7.30
C TYR A 31 1.53 -4.78 8.06
N PHE A 32 2.84 -4.53 7.83
CA PHE A 32 3.55 -3.44 8.50
C PHE A 32 3.05 -2.06 8.08
N VAL A 33 2.73 -1.87 6.80
CA VAL A 33 2.18 -0.59 6.31
C VAL A 33 0.83 -0.28 6.96
N PHE A 34 -0.07 -1.27 7.04
CA PHE A 34 -1.34 -1.11 7.74
C PHE A 34 -1.15 -0.92 9.25
N LEU A 35 -0.13 -1.53 9.86
CA LEU A 35 0.20 -1.28 11.26
C LEU A 35 0.61 0.18 11.49
N MET A 36 1.38 0.76 10.57
CA MET A 36 1.79 2.17 10.62
C MET A 36 0.59 3.14 10.51
N ASN A 37 -0.52 2.74 9.90
CA ASN A 37 -1.74 3.55 9.90
C ASN A 37 -2.33 3.71 11.32
N PHE A 38 -2.26 2.69 12.17
CA PHE A 38 -2.70 2.86 13.57
C PHE A 38 -1.83 3.87 14.31
N LEU A 39 -0.51 3.86 14.06
CA LEU A 39 0.40 4.84 14.64
C LEU A 39 0.07 6.27 14.16
N LYS A 40 -0.22 6.45 12.87
CA LYS A 40 -0.70 7.74 12.33
C LYS A 40 -1.98 8.21 13.03
N VAL A 41 -2.97 7.33 13.19
CA VAL A 41 -4.20 7.68 13.89
C VAL A 41 -3.93 8.04 15.35
N GLY A 42 -3.03 7.32 16.03
CA GLY A 42 -2.63 7.64 17.41
C GLY A 42 -2.01 9.03 17.56
N ILE A 43 -1.33 9.55 16.54
CA ILE A 43 -0.78 10.91 16.52
C ILE A 43 -1.85 11.95 16.17
N LEU A 44 -2.72 11.65 15.19
CA LEU A 44 -3.72 12.58 14.68
C LEU A 44 -4.92 12.76 15.60
N LEU A 45 -5.43 11.67 16.16
CA LEU A 45 -6.68 11.67 16.92
C LEU A 45 -6.64 12.62 18.13
N PRO A 46 -5.58 12.65 18.96
CA PRO A 46 -5.48 13.63 20.05
C PRO A 46 -5.48 15.08 19.56
N SER A 47 -4.83 15.35 18.42
CA SER A 47 -4.78 16.69 17.82
C SER A 47 -6.18 17.13 17.36
N TYR A 48 -6.92 16.24 16.69
CA TYR A 48 -8.28 16.52 16.24
C TYR A 48 -9.28 16.65 17.39
N LEU A 49 -9.14 15.84 18.45
CA LEU A 49 -9.96 15.96 19.67
C LEU A 49 -9.75 17.30 20.36
N ARG A 50 -8.48 17.73 20.53
CA ARG A 50 -8.13 19.00 21.16
C ARG A 50 -8.63 20.21 20.37
N ASN A 51 -8.57 20.14 19.04
CA ASN A 51 -8.99 21.22 18.16
C ASN A 51 -10.48 21.15 17.76
N HIS A 52 -11.26 20.24 18.37
CA HIS A 52 -12.68 20.01 18.07
C HIS A 52 -12.99 19.79 16.57
N GLN A 53 -12.07 19.17 15.84
CA GLN A 53 -12.21 18.92 14.41
C GLN A 53 -12.99 17.63 14.15
N VAL A 54 -14.32 17.74 14.14
CA VAL A 54 -15.25 16.62 13.96
C VAL A 54 -14.94 15.82 12.69
N ASN A 55 -14.69 16.50 11.57
CA ASN A 55 -14.35 15.84 10.31
C ASN A 55 -13.07 14.99 10.43
N GLY A 56 -12.03 15.52 11.08
CA GLY A 56 -10.78 14.78 11.31
C GLY A 56 -10.97 13.56 12.20
N ILE A 57 -11.81 13.67 13.24
CA ILE A 57 -12.15 12.55 14.13
C ILE A 57 -12.88 11.45 13.36
N ILE A 58 -13.90 11.82 12.56
CA ILE A 58 -14.64 10.86 11.72
C ILE A 58 -13.69 10.16 10.74
N GLN A 59 -12.77 10.89 10.12
CA GLN A 59 -11.77 10.31 9.22
C GLN A 59 -10.85 9.32 9.95
N CYS A 60 -10.39 9.64 11.16
CA CYS A 60 -9.62 8.71 11.98
C CYS A 60 -10.41 7.43 12.29
N ILE A 61 -11.67 7.55 12.70
CA ILE A 61 -12.53 6.39 12.99
C ILE A 61 -12.70 5.52 11.74
N ILE A 62 -13.05 6.12 10.60
CA ILE A 62 -13.22 5.41 9.33
C ILE A 62 -11.91 4.71 8.93
N ALA A 63 -10.78 5.42 9.00
CA ALA A 63 -9.47 4.87 8.66
C ALA A 63 -9.10 3.68 9.56
N THR A 64 -9.35 3.76 10.86
CA THR A 64 -9.13 2.66 11.81
C THR A 64 -10.04 1.46 11.51
N VAL A 65 -11.32 1.68 11.21
CA VAL A 65 -12.26 0.61 10.88
C VAL A 65 -11.84 -0.09 9.59
N ILE A 66 -11.58 0.67 8.52
CA ILE A 66 -11.13 0.11 7.22
C ILE A 66 -9.82 -0.66 7.39
N THR A 67 -8.83 -0.08 8.08
CA THR A 67 -7.53 -0.72 8.31
C THR A 67 -7.69 -2.02 9.11
N THR A 68 -8.51 -2.01 10.16
CA THR A 68 -8.80 -3.21 10.96
C THR A 68 -9.45 -4.31 10.12
N ILE A 69 -10.44 -3.98 9.29
CA ILE A 69 -11.12 -4.94 8.40
C ILE A 69 -10.12 -5.55 7.41
N ILE A 70 -9.31 -4.71 6.75
CA ILE A 70 -8.30 -5.18 5.78
C ILE A 70 -7.29 -6.09 6.48
N LEU A 71 -6.74 -5.68 7.62
CA LEU A 71 -5.76 -6.46 8.37
C LEU A 71 -6.35 -7.80 8.81
N LYS A 72 -7.61 -7.80 9.24
CA LYS A 72 -8.30 -9.01 9.67
C LYS A 72 -8.49 -10.00 8.53
N ILE A 73 -8.91 -9.51 7.35
CA ILE A 73 -9.08 -10.37 6.17
C ILE A 73 -7.70 -10.83 5.67
N LEU A 74 -6.67 -9.98 5.72
CA LEU A 74 -5.31 -10.32 5.32
C LEU A 74 -4.75 -11.50 6.14
N LEU A 75 -4.95 -11.49 7.46
CA LEU A 75 -4.46 -12.53 8.37
C LEU A 75 -5.31 -13.82 8.36
N SER A 76 -6.60 -13.73 8.07
CA SER A 76 -7.48 -14.91 8.01
C SER A 76 -7.51 -15.55 6.62
N ARG A 77 -7.36 -14.76 5.56
CA ARG A 77 -7.52 -15.21 4.17
C ARG A 77 -6.52 -14.50 3.24
N PRO A 78 -5.21 -14.84 3.34
CA PRO A 78 -4.15 -14.22 2.55
C PRO A 78 -4.34 -14.39 1.03
N GLN A 79 -5.11 -15.40 0.59
CA GLN A 79 -5.47 -15.61 -0.81
C GLN A 79 -6.23 -14.43 -1.45
N TYR A 80 -6.82 -13.53 -0.66
CA TYR A 80 -7.49 -12.32 -1.16
C TYR A 80 -6.58 -11.09 -1.19
N LEU A 81 -5.27 -11.23 -0.94
CA LEU A 81 -4.32 -10.11 -0.87
C LEU A 81 -4.48 -9.11 -2.03
N SER A 82 -4.49 -9.57 -3.28
CA SER A 82 -4.64 -8.66 -4.43
C SER A 82 -5.94 -7.84 -4.38
N ARG A 83 -7.06 -8.47 -4.00
CA ARG A 83 -8.35 -7.77 -3.85
C ARG A 83 -8.33 -6.78 -2.70
N LEU A 84 -7.65 -7.11 -1.60
CA LEU A 84 -7.48 -6.20 -0.47
C LEU A 84 -6.65 -4.97 -0.85
N ILE A 85 -5.61 -5.13 -1.67
CA ILE A 85 -4.81 -4.02 -2.17
C ILE A 85 -5.67 -3.10 -3.06
N HIS A 86 -6.46 -3.66 -3.97
CA HIS A 86 -7.42 -2.88 -4.77
C HIS A 86 -8.40 -2.09 -3.89
N PHE A 87 -8.97 -2.74 -2.88
CA PHE A 87 -9.90 -2.09 -1.96
C PHE A 87 -9.22 -0.97 -1.16
N ALA A 88 -8.01 -1.21 -0.65
CA ALA A 88 -7.22 -0.21 0.07
C ALA A 88 -6.92 1.00 -0.81
N LEU A 89 -6.42 0.79 -2.03
CA LEU A 89 -6.11 1.87 -2.97
C LEU A 89 -7.36 2.64 -3.38
N LEU A 90 -8.46 1.95 -3.67
CA LEU A 90 -9.73 2.59 -3.98
C LEU A 90 -10.21 3.46 -2.82
N SER A 91 -10.15 2.95 -1.59
CA SER A 91 -10.53 3.72 -0.40
C SER A 91 -9.66 4.97 -0.23
N SER A 92 -8.34 4.87 -0.45
CA SER A 92 -7.42 6.01 -0.38
C SER A 92 -7.66 7.03 -1.49
N VAL A 93 -7.95 6.58 -2.71
CA VAL A 93 -8.31 7.48 -3.83
C VAL A 93 -9.59 8.23 -3.52
N ILE A 94 -10.67 7.53 -3.14
CA ILE A 94 -11.95 8.15 -2.77
C ILE A 94 -11.74 9.15 -1.64
N PHE A 95 -10.96 8.78 -0.62
CA PHE A 95 -10.61 9.66 0.49
C PHE A 95 -9.88 10.93 0.02
N SER A 96 -8.93 10.81 -0.90
CA SER A 96 -8.23 11.97 -1.49
C SER A 96 -9.20 12.90 -2.24
N TRP A 97 -10.11 12.33 -3.04
CA TRP A 97 -11.14 13.09 -3.75
C TRP A 97 -12.05 13.86 -2.81
N ILE A 98 -12.59 13.18 -1.79
CA ILE A 98 -13.47 13.81 -0.79
C ILE A 98 -12.75 14.96 -0.09
N ASN A 99 -11.50 14.77 0.33
CA ASN A 99 -10.75 15.81 1.04
C ASN A 99 -10.46 17.04 0.17
N LEU A 100 -10.06 16.85 -1.08
CA LEU A 100 -9.61 17.95 -1.93
C LEU A 100 -10.75 18.67 -2.62
N LEU A 101 -11.78 17.94 -3.07
CA LEU A 101 -12.86 18.51 -3.87
C LEU A 101 -14.10 18.85 -3.04
N ILE A 102 -14.43 18.06 -2.01
CA ILE A 102 -15.63 18.29 -1.19
C ILE A 102 -15.29 19.15 0.03
N TYR A 103 -14.28 18.75 0.80
CA TYR A 103 -13.85 19.50 1.99
C TYR A 103 -12.89 20.66 1.68
N HIS A 104 -12.56 20.88 0.39
CA HIS A 104 -11.73 22.00 -0.06
C HIS A 104 -10.40 22.12 0.71
N ARG A 105 -9.84 20.99 1.16
CA ARG A 105 -8.61 20.99 1.95
C ARG A 105 -7.46 21.58 1.13
N ASN A 106 -6.64 22.40 1.79
CA ASN A 106 -5.47 22.99 1.15
C ASN A 106 -4.46 21.90 0.77
N LEU A 107 -3.78 22.11 -0.36
CA LEU A 107 -2.65 21.29 -0.74
C LEU A 107 -1.51 21.57 0.24
N ASN A 108 -1.00 20.50 0.84
CA ASN A 108 0.11 20.56 1.77
C ASN A 108 0.98 19.32 1.56
N LEU A 109 2.12 19.29 2.26
CA LEU A 109 3.09 18.20 2.12
C LEU A 109 2.50 16.82 2.46
N ILE A 110 1.56 16.73 3.42
CA ILE A 110 0.92 15.46 3.78
C ILE A 110 0.08 14.94 2.62
N VAL A 111 -0.71 15.80 1.96
CA VAL A 111 -1.51 15.42 0.78
C VAL A 111 -0.61 14.93 -0.35
N ILE A 112 0.51 15.62 -0.60
CA ILE A 112 1.47 15.23 -1.64
C ILE A 112 2.11 13.88 -1.30
N GLN A 113 2.49 13.67 -0.03
CA GLN A 113 3.02 12.37 0.43
C GLN A 113 1.98 11.25 0.31
N ASP A 114 0.71 11.52 0.62
CA ASP A 114 -0.38 10.56 0.45
C ASP A 114 -0.57 10.19 -1.04
N LEU A 115 -0.48 11.15 -1.96
CA LEU A 115 -0.46 10.89 -3.39
C LEU A 115 0.71 9.98 -3.78
N PHE A 116 1.93 10.29 -3.33
CA PHE A 116 3.11 9.45 -3.60
C PHE A 116 2.95 8.03 -3.05
N MET A 117 2.38 7.88 -1.85
CA MET A 117 2.09 6.57 -1.28
C MET A 117 1.05 5.81 -2.11
N ILE A 118 -0.03 6.44 -2.59
CA ILE A 118 -1.01 5.77 -3.45
C ILE A 118 -0.33 5.30 -4.75
N CYS A 119 0.47 6.15 -5.39
CA CYS A 119 1.23 5.79 -6.58
C CYS A 119 2.16 4.60 -6.30
N MET A 120 2.99 4.70 -5.26
CA MET A 120 3.90 3.64 -4.84
C MET A 120 3.17 2.32 -4.62
N TRP A 121 2.14 2.30 -3.76
CA TRP A 121 1.43 1.07 -3.42
C TRP A 121 0.64 0.49 -4.60
N SER A 122 0.22 1.33 -5.55
CA SER A 122 -0.41 0.85 -6.78
C SER A 122 0.56 0.08 -7.68
N PHE A 123 1.82 0.53 -7.81
CA PHE A 123 2.83 -0.18 -8.60
C PHE A 123 3.47 -1.36 -7.83
N TYR A 124 3.60 -1.23 -6.51
CA TYR A 124 4.27 -2.25 -5.71
C TYR A 124 3.33 -3.39 -5.32
N GLY A 125 2.06 -3.06 -5.07
CA GLY A 125 1.03 -4.01 -4.65
C GLY A 125 0.32 -4.69 -5.80
N LEU A 126 0.09 -3.98 -6.91
CA LEU A 126 -0.62 -4.49 -8.09
C LEU A 126 0.33 -4.66 -9.26
N SER A 127 -0.10 -5.42 -10.27
CA SER A 127 0.69 -5.66 -11.48
C SER A 127 0.17 -4.85 -12.67
N GLY A 128 1.09 -4.36 -13.49
CA GLY A 128 0.81 -3.79 -14.82
C GLY A 128 -0.10 -2.56 -14.79
N TRP A 129 -1.16 -2.60 -15.61
CA TRP A 129 -2.04 -1.47 -15.91
C TRP A 129 -2.73 -0.86 -14.68
N TRP A 130 -3.02 -1.64 -13.65
CA TRP A 130 -3.71 -1.14 -12.47
C TRP A 130 -2.90 -0.09 -11.69
N GLY A 131 -1.57 -0.16 -11.72
CA GLY A 131 -0.71 0.88 -11.14
C GLY A 131 -0.96 2.24 -11.78
N LEU A 132 -1.07 2.28 -13.11
CA LEU A 132 -1.38 3.49 -13.86
C LEU A 132 -2.77 4.01 -13.55
N VAL A 133 -3.78 3.13 -13.50
CA VAL A 133 -5.18 3.53 -13.22
C VAL A 133 -5.31 4.22 -11.87
N TYR A 134 -4.79 3.63 -10.78
CA TYR A 134 -4.90 4.23 -9.46
C TYR A 134 -4.03 5.47 -9.30
N SER A 135 -2.83 5.49 -9.88
CA SER A 135 -1.95 6.67 -9.85
C SER A 135 -2.60 7.85 -10.57
N ALA A 136 -3.16 7.62 -11.76
CA ALA A 136 -3.90 8.65 -12.50
C ALA A 136 -5.13 9.13 -11.73
N ALA A 137 -5.93 8.20 -11.21
CA ALA A 137 -7.11 8.54 -10.41
C ALA A 137 -6.77 9.35 -9.14
N ALA A 138 -5.64 9.08 -8.50
CA ALA A 138 -5.16 9.83 -7.35
C ALA A 138 -4.63 11.22 -7.71
N ALA A 139 -4.01 11.37 -8.89
CA ALA A 139 -3.46 12.64 -9.36
C ALA A 139 -4.54 13.64 -9.79
N ILE A 140 -5.65 13.17 -10.37
CA ILE A 140 -6.77 14.01 -10.84
C ILE A 140 -7.24 15.05 -9.80
N PRO A 141 -7.62 14.70 -8.56
CA PRO A 141 -8.13 15.68 -7.60
C PRO A 141 -7.08 16.71 -7.18
N VAL A 142 -5.80 16.32 -7.17
CA VAL A 142 -4.68 17.25 -6.89
C VAL A 142 -4.53 18.24 -8.04
N ILE A 143 -4.48 17.75 -9.28
CA ILE A 143 -4.38 18.60 -10.48
C ILE A 143 -5.59 19.53 -10.58
N ALA A 144 -6.80 19.00 -10.40
CA ALA A 144 -8.03 19.80 -10.40
C ALA A 144 -7.96 20.91 -9.34
N ARG A 145 -7.49 20.59 -8.12
CA ARG A 145 -7.34 21.60 -7.06
C ARG A 145 -6.32 22.69 -7.42
N VAL A 146 -5.22 22.35 -8.08
CA VAL A 146 -4.25 23.35 -8.58
C VAL A 146 -4.86 24.24 -9.66
N LEU A 147 -5.59 23.67 -10.62
CA LEU A 147 -6.14 24.42 -11.75
C LEU A 147 -7.30 25.35 -11.36
N PHE A 148 -8.17 24.93 -10.44
CA PHE A 148 -9.38 25.68 -10.08
C PHE A 148 -9.19 26.67 -8.92
N ASN A 149 -8.06 26.63 -8.20
CA ASN A 149 -7.83 27.51 -7.05
C ASN A 149 -6.91 28.68 -7.46
N GLN A 150 -7.51 29.86 -7.69
CA GLN A 150 -6.82 31.06 -8.21
C GLN A 150 -5.81 31.68 -7.22
N SER A 151 -5.93 31.34 -5.94
CA SER A 151 -4.99 31.66 -4.87
C SER A 151 -4.44 30.35 -4.29
N ALA A 152 -3.85 29.53 -5.15
CA ALA A 152 -3.03 28.41 -4.71
C ALA A 152 -1.80 28.99 -4.00
N ASP A 153 -1.96 29.34 -2.73
CA ASP A 153 -0.84 29.32 -1.80
C ASP A 153 -0.33 27.88 -1.80
N LEU A 154 0.58 27.59 -2.74
CA LEU A 154 1.47 26.43 -2.73
C LEU A 154 2.46 26.53 -1.55
N GLY A 155 2.34 27.58 -0.73
CA GLY A 155 2.93 27.65 0.57
C GLY A 155 2.57 26.41 1.37
N LEU A 156 3.52 25.96 2.18
CA LEU A 156 3.34 24.93 3.19
C LEU A 156 2.37 25.46 4.27
N VAL A 157 1.10 25.65 3.92
CA VAL A 157 0.08 26.09 4.84
C VAL A 157 -0.06 24.96 5.85
N MET A 158 0.29 25.29 7.10
CA MET A 158 0.18 24.38 8.22
C MET A 158 -1.25 23.82 8.24
N THR A 159 -1.34 22.50 8.31
CA THR A 159 -2.63 21.81 8.47
C THR A 159 -3.35 22.36 9.69
N GLN A 160 -4.66 22.16 9.77
CA GLN A 160 -5.45 22.58 10.95
C GLN A 160 -5.05 21.82 12.24
N THR A 161 -4.03 20.96 12.19
CA THR A 161 -3.44 20.22 13.30
C THR A 161 -2.26 20.99 13.91
N SER A 162 -1.92 20.69 15.16
CA SER A 162 -0.74 21.29 15.80
C SER A 162 0.54 21.05 14.98
N LEU A 163 1.49 22.00 15.06
CA LEU A 163 2.79 21.91 14.36
C LEU A 163 3.53 20.61 14.69
N GLU A 164 3.49 20.22 15.97
CA GLU A 164 4.12 19.01 16.48
C GLU A 164 3.53 17.75 15.83
N SER A 165 2.20 17.60 15.84
CA SER A 165 1.53 16.45 15.20
C SER A 165 1.80 16.42 13.70
N THR A 166 1.78 17.58 13.04
CA THR A 166 2.03 17.72 11.61
C THR A 166 3.45 17.25 11.25
N SER A 167 4.45 17.69 12.00
CA SER A 167 5.85 17.32 11.80
C SER A 167 6.08 15.83 12.01
N LEU A 168 5.49 15.25 13.05
CA LEU A 168 5.58 13.81 13.33
C LEU A 168 4.96 12.96 12.23
N ILE A 169 3.84 13.41 11.64
CA ILE A 169 3.18 12.69 10.55
C ILE A 169 4.00 12.76 9.28
N ILE A 170 4.57 13.92 8.95
CA ILE A 170 5.45 14.08 7.79
C ILE A 170 6.65 13.15 7.91
N LEU A 171 7.27 13.08 9.10
CA LEU A 171 8.37 12.17 9.39
C LEU A 171 7.93 10.71 9.24
N LEU A 172 6.80 10.34 9.84
CA LEU A 172 6.27 8.98 9.77
C LEU A 172 5.92 8.56 8.32
N ASN A 173 5.39 9.49 7.51
CA ASN A 173 5.14 9.27 6.08
C ASN A 173 6.43 8.94 5.33
N PHE A 174 7.52 9.68 5.58
CA PHE A 174 8.81 9.36 4.97
C PHE A 174 9.34 8.00 5.40
N ILE A 175 9.21 7.64 6.68
CA ILE A 175 9.59 6.31 7.18
C ILE A 175 8.81 5.22 6.43
N ILE A 176 7.49 5.39 6.26
CA ILE A 176 6.66 4.43 5.52
C ILE A 176 7.09 4.34 4.05
N ILE A 177 7.37 5.48 3.42
CA ILE A 177 7.84 5.55 2.02
C ILE A 177 9.18 4.81 1.88
N PHE A 178 10.15 5.07 2.76
CA PHE A 178 11.46 4.40 2.72
C PHE A 178 11.33 2.90 2.98
N LEU A 179 10.52 2.52 3.95
CA LEU A 179 10.25 1.13 4.26
C LEU A 179 9.60 0.41 3.06
N GLY A 180 8.65 1.08 2.38
CA GLY A 180 8.02 0.57 1.17
C GLY A 180 9.01 0.32 0.04
N HIS A 181 9.92 1.26 -0.23
CA HIS A 181 10.99 1.08 -1.22
C HIS A 181 11.95 -0.04 -0.84
N TYR A 182 12.41 -0.07 0.41
CA TYR A 182 13.31 -1.11 0.91
C TYR A 182 12.72 -2.50 0.71
N TYR A 183 11.47 -2.69 1.12
CA TYR A 183 10.83 -3.99 0.96
C TYR A 183 10.49 -4.33 -0.49
N TYR A 184 10.01 -3.37 -1.28
CA TYR A 184 9.74 -3.63 -2.69
C TYR A 184 11.00 -4.05 -3.44
N ARG A 185 12.13 -3.39 -3.13
CA ARG A 185 13.44 -3.78 -3.65
C ARG A 185 13.74 -5.23 -3.30
N ASN A 186 13.63 -5.62 -2.02
CA ASN A 186 13.92 -6.99 -1.61
C ASN A 186 13.02 -8.02 -2.33
N ILE A 187 11.71 -7.75 -2.42
CA ILE A 187 10.76 -8.60 -3.15
C ILE A 187 11.16 -8.72 -4.63
N LEU A 188 11.54 -7.61 -5.25
CA LEU A 188 11.92 -7.60 -6.66
C LEU A 188 13.15 -8.48 -6.91
N TYR A 189 14.18 -8.38 -6.06
CA TYR A 189 15.37 -9.23 -6.19
C TYR A 189 15.05 -10.70 -5.97
N GLU A 190 14.23 -11.05 -4.96
CA GLU A 190 13.78 -12.43 -4.73
C GLU A 190 13.03 -12.99 -5.95
N VAL A 191 12.18 -12.19 -6.59
CA VAL A 191 11.44 -12.58 -7.81
C VAL A 191 12.38 -12.79 -8.99
N ILE A 192 13.37 -11.91 -9.17
CA ILE A 192 14.36 -12.01 -10.25
C ILE A 192 15.17 -13.29 -10.09
N GLU A 193 15.71 -13.54 -8.90
CA GLU A 193 16.50 -14.75 -8.60
C GLU A 193 15.68 -16.02 -8.81
N ALA A 194 14.42 -16.05 -8.34
CA ALA A 194 13.53 -17.19 -8.56
C ALA A 194 13.26 -17.45 -10.04
N LYS A 195 13.09 -16.38 -10.84
CA LYS A 195 12.90 -16.50 -12.29
C LYS A 195 14.16 -16.98 -13.02
N GLU A 196 15.33 -16.50 -12.61
CA GLU A 196 16.61 -16.95 -13.17
C GLU A 196 16.83 -18.43 -12.92
N LYS A 197 16.60 -18.88 -11.68
CA LYS A 197 16.68 -20.30 -11.32
C LYS A 197 15.72 -21.17 -12.14
N LEU A 198 14.47 -20.73 -12.29
CA LEU A 198 13.48 -21.45 -13.09
C LEU A 198 13.89 -21.53 -14.57
N ASN A 199 14.46 -20.46 -15.11
CA ASN A 199 14.94 -20.43 -16.49
C ASN A 199 16.14 -21.38 -16.69
N GLU A 200 17.05 -21.47 -15.72
CA GLU A 200 18.15 -22.44 -15.76
C GLU A 200 17.66 -23.89 -15.71
N GLU A 201 16.70 -24.19 -14.83
CA GLU A 201 16.08 -25.52 -14.74
C GLU A 201 15.38 -25.89 -16.05
N LEU A 202 14.68 -24.93 -16.67
CA LEU A 202 14.03 -25.12 -17.97
C LEU A 202 15.05 -25.42 -19.08
N LYS A 203 16.16 -24.69 -19.11
CA LYS A 203 17.26 -24.93 -20.07
C LYS A 203 17.86 -26.32 -19.89
N LYS A 204 18.12 -26.74 -18.65
CA LYS A 204 18.64 -28.08 -18.34
C LYS A 204 17.66 -29.18 -18.78
N SER A 205 16.37 -29.02 -18.48
CA SER A 205 15.32 -29.97 -18.88
C SER A 205 15.19 -30.09 -20.39
N ASN A 206 15.20 -28.95 -21.11
CA ASN A 206 15.14 -28.95 -22.57
C ASN A 206 16.39 -29.59 -23.20
N ALA A 207 17.59 -29.31 -22.68
CA ALA A 207 18.82 -29.93 -23.15
C ALA A 207 18.80 -31.46 -22.95
N ALA A 208 18.34 -31.93 -21.79
CA ALA A 208 18.19 -33.36 -21.50
C ALA A 208 17.18 -34.04 -22.44
N LYS A 209 16.04 -33.39 -22.73
CA LYS A 209 15.06 -33.89 -23.71
C LYS A 209 15.65 -33.99 -25.11
N THR A 210 16.34 -32.95 -25.58
CA THR A 210 16.99 -32.96 -26.89
C THR A 210 18.01 -34.09 -27.00
N LEU A 211 18.83 -34.30 -25.97
CA LEU A 211 19.81 -35.39 -25.93
C LEU A 211 19.14 -36.78 -25.94
N PHE A 212 18.03 -36.95 -25.20
CA PHE A 212 17.24 -38.18 -25.24
C PHE A 212 16.70 -38.47 -26.66
N PHE A 213 16.15 -37.47 -27.35
CA PHE A 213 15.67 -37.65 -28.72
C PHE A 213 16.79 -37.99 -29.71
N PHE A 214 17.99 -37.40 -29.58
CA PHE A 214 19.13 -37.74 -30.44
C PHE A 214 19.67 -39.16 -30.19
N ASN A 215 19.61 -39.67 -28.95
CA ASN A 215 20.10 -41.02 -28.62
C ASN A 215 19.08 -42.15 -28.89
N CYS A 216 17.82 -41.82 -29.19
CA CYS A 216 16.75 -42.80 -29.43
C CYS A 216 16.30 -42.92 -30.89
N ILE A 217 16.91 -42.17 -31.82
CA ILE A 217 16.70 -42.34 -33.26
C ILE A 217 17.86 -43.19 -33.79
N PRO A 218 17.63 -44.46 -34.17
CA PRO A 218 18.65 -45.36 -34.73
C PRO A 218 19.11 -44.94 -36.13
#